data_AF-A0A4Q2ZA61-F1
#
_entry.id   AF-A0A4Q2ZA61-F1
#
_cell.length_a   1.000
_cell.length_b   1.000
_cell.length_c   1.000
_cell.angle_alpha   90.00
_cell.angle_beta   90.00
_cell.angle_gamma   90.00
#
_symmetry.space_group_name_H-M   'P 1'
#
loop_
_entity.id
_entity.type
_entity.pdbx_description
1 polymer ?
#
loop_
_entity_poly.entity_id
_entity_poly.type
_entity_poly.pdbx_seq_one_letter_code
_entity_poly.pdbx_strand_id
1 'polypeptide(L)'
;MSLAFGILLFLATILAMEGFAYGMHRWVMHGPGWFLHASHHRARSGNWELNDLYAVIFAIPSIVLLYGGVQLGWWPGWTWIGAGIAGYGAIYFGFHDVIVHKRLPHRYVARSHYMKRIVQAHRLHHAIESKHGAVSFGFLWAPPADALKQQLRDSDGLTRISTNAD
;
A
#
# COMPACT_ATOMS: atom_id res chain seq x y z
N MET A 1 -13.54 16.97 -23.33
CA MET A 1 -12.50 15.92 -23.18
C MET A 1 -13.07 14.61 -23.69
N SER A 2 -12.33 13.83 -24.48
CA SER A 2 -12.84 12.56 -25.01
C SER A 2 -12.85 11.48 -23.92
N LEU A 3 -13.78 10.52 -24.04
CA LEU A 3 -13.87 9.37 -23.14
C LEU A 3 -12.56 8.56 -23.14
N ALA A 4 -11.98 8.32 -24.32
CA ALA A 4 -10.72 7.60 -24.46
C ALA A 4 -9.58 8.27 -23.67
N PHE A 5 -9.46 9.60 -23.76
CA PHE A 5 -8.45 10.34 -23.00
C PHE A 5 -8.71 10.28 -21.49
N GLY A 6 -9.96 10.34 -21.06
CA GLY A 6 -10.33 10.13 -19.65
C GLY A 6 -9.92 8.75 -19.13
N ILE A 7 -10.20 7.69 -19.88
CA ILE A 7 -9.79 6.31 -19.53
C ILE A 7 -8.27 6.20 -19.44
N LEU A 8 -7.54 6.82 -20.37
CA LEU A 8 -6.07 6.86 -20.32
C LEU A 8 -5.57 7.57 -19.06
N LEU A 9 -6.16 8.72 -18.67
CA LEU A 9 -5.81 9.39 -17.42
C LEU A 9 -6.06 8.50 -16.21
N PHE A 10 -7.22 7.85 -16.13
CA PHE A 10 -7.55 6.94 -15.03
C PHE A 10 -6.56 5.79 -14.90
N LEU A 11 -6.25 5.10 -16.01
CA LEU A 11 -5.30 3.99 -16.00
C LEU A 11 -3.88 4.46 -15.68
N ALA A 12 -3.45 5.60 -16.25
CA ALA A 12 -2.16 6.20 -15.95
C ALA A 12 -2.05 6.58 -14.46
N THR A 13 -3.11 7.12 -13.87
CA THR A 13 -3.15 7.42 -12.43
C THR A 13 -3.02 6.16 -11.59
N ILE A 14 -3.73 5.07 -11.92
CA ILE A 14 -3.59 3.79 -11.19
C ILE A 14 -2.14 3.29 -11.22
N LEU A 15 -1.48 3.34 -12.39
CA LEU A 15 -0.10 2.91 -12.53
C LEU A 15 0.86 3.82 -11.75
N ALA A 16 0.69 5.14 -11.82
CA ALA A 16 1.50 6.11 -11.09
C ALA A 16 1.35 5.95 -9.58
N MET A 17 0.16 5.55 -9.10
CA MET A 17 -0.12 5.35 -7.69
C MET A 17 0.69 4.23 -7.05
N GLU A 18 1.14 3.20 -7.78
CA GLU A 18 2.07 2.19 -7.23
C GLU A 18 3.41 2.84 -6.84
N GLY A 19 3.95 3.71 -7.71
CA GLY A 19 5.19 4.44 -7.43
C GLY A 19 5.02 5.42 -6.25
N PHE A 20 3.88 6.13 -6.21
CA PHE A 20 3.54 6.99 -5.07
C PHE A 20 3.41 6.18 -3.77
N ALA A 21 2.68 5.07 -3.78
CA ALA A 21 2.48 4.22 -2.62
C ALA A 21 3.80 3.63 -2.12
N TYR A 22 4.67 3.15 -3.02
CA TYR A 22 6.02 2.72 -2.67
C TYR A 22 6.78 3.82 -1.93
N GLY A 23 6.75 5.05 -2.45
CA GLY A 23 7.47 6.16 -1.85
C GLY A 23 6.92 6.59 -0.50
N MET A 24 5.59 6.71 -0.40
CA MET A 24 4.92 6.99 0.87
C MET A 24 5.22 5.91 1.89
N HIS A 25 5.15 4.64 1.51
CA HIS A 25 5.40 3.53 2.40
C HIS A 25 6.85 3.52 2.91
N ARG A 26 7.82 3.62 2.00
CA ARG A 26 9.25 3.55 2.34
C ARG A 26 9.76 4.76 3.11
N TRP A 27 9.39 5.97 2.70
CA TRP A 27 10.01 7.19 3.23
C TRP A 27 9.15 7.96 4.20
N VAL A 28 7.82 7.80 4.14
CA VAL A 28 6.90 8.50 5.05
C VAL A 28 6.44 7.55 6.16
N MET A 29 5.83 6.42 5.82
CA MET A 29 5.26 5.48 6.80
C MET A 29 6.36 4.78 7.60
N HIS A 30 7.45 4.34 6.97
CA HIS A 30 8.69 3.90 7.65
C HIS A 30 9.63 5.05 8.04
N GLY A 31 9.13 6.29 8.07
CA GLY A 31 9.88 7.51 8.34
C GLY A 31 9.21 8.35 9.44
N PRO A 32 8.90 9.64 9.19
CA PRO A 32 8.23 10.50 10.17
C PRO A 32 6.80 10.05 10.51
N GLY A 33 6.15 9.29 9.62
CA GLY A 33 4.80 8.75 9.79
C GLY A 33 4.72 7.45 10.59
N TRP A 34 5.85 6.92 11.06
CA TRP A 34 5.90 5.63 11.77
C TRP A 34 4.96 5.54 12.97
N PHE A 35 4.67 6.65 13.66
CA PHE A 35 3.74 6.64 14.79
C PHE A 35 2.31 6.17 14.42
N LEU A 36 1.88 6.36 13.17
CA LEU A 36 0.62 5.79 12.66
C LEU A 36 0.83 4.34 12.19
N HIS A 37 1.95 4.09 11.50
CA HIS A 37 2.22 2.82 10.84
C HIS A 37 2.68 1.69 11.78
N ALA A 38 3.27 2.00 12.93
CA ALA A 38 3.81 1.03 13.88
C ALA A 38 2.74 0.04 14.36
N SER A 39 1.50 0.52 14.54
CA SER A 39 0.36 -0.32 14.91
C SER A 39 0.07 -1.44 13.91
N HIS A 40 0.49 -1.27 12.67
CA HIS A 40 0.29 -2.21 11.57
C HIS A 40 1.41 -3.27 11.45
N HIS A 41 2.60 -2.92 11.93
CA HIS A 41 3.75 -3.83 11.96
C HIS A 41 3.79 -4.74 13.18
N ARG A 42 3.05 -4.39 14.23
CA ARG A 42 3.00 -5.12 15.48
C ARG A 42 1.78 -6.03 15.51
N ALA A 43 1.76 -6.97 16.45
CA ALA A 43 0.61 -7.83 16.66
C ALA A 43 -0.67 -7.00 16.91
N ARG A 44 -1.67 -7.19 16.05
CA ARG A 44 -2.93 -6.44 16.07
C ARG A 44 -3.77 -6.75 17.31
N SER A 45 -4.28 -5.72 17.98
CA SER A 45 -5.27 -5.82 19.07
C SER A 45 -6.63 -5.29 18.60
N GLY A 46 -7.55 -6.20 18.25
CA GLY A 46 -8.90 -5.84 17.79
C GLY A 46 -8.99 -5.49 16.31
N ASN A 47 -10.02 -4.72 15.93
CA ASN A 47 -10.38 -4.51 14.52
C ASN A 47 -9.76 -3.26 13.87
N TRP A 48 -9.23 -2.34 14.67
CA TRP A 48 -8.77 -1.03 14.22
C TRP A 48 -7.31 -0.80 14.58
N GLU A 49 -6.60 -0.09 13.71
CA GLU A 49 -5.21 0.31 13.89
C GLU A 49 -5.08 1.83 13.66
N LEU A 50 -4.11 2.49 14.31
CA LEU A 50 -3.81 3.90 14.00
C LEU A 50 -3.43 4.07 12.52
N ASN A 51 -2.88 3.03 11.92
CA ASN A 51 -2.57 2.96 10.50
C ASN A 51 -3.80 3.16 9.60
N ASP A 52 -5.01 2.85 10.07
CA ASP A 52 -6.25 3.00 9.29
C ASP A 52 -6.50 4.48 8.94
N LEU A 53 -5.90 5.42 9.68
CA LEU A 53 -5.94 6.84 9.36
C LEU A 53 -5.27 7.15 8.01
N TYR A 54 -4.30 6.34 7.55
CA TYR A 54 -3.73 6.52 6.21
C TYR A 54 -4.74 6.30 5.10
N ALA A 55 -5.71 5.40 5.27
CA ALA A 55 -6.79 5.23 4.30
C ALA A 55 -7.60 6.51 4.16
N VAL A 56 -7.87 7.20 5.27
CA VAL A 56 -8.55 8.50 5.29
C VAL A 56 -7.68 9.58 4.66
N ILE A 57 -6.42 9.70 5.07
CA ILE A 57 -5.47 10.71 4.56
C ILE A 57 -5.33 10.59 3.04
N PHE A 58 -5.15 9.38 2.52
CA PHE A 58 -4.97 9.14 1.09
C PHE A 58 -6.28 9.22 0.28
N ALA A 59 -7.44 9.09 0.93
CA ALA A 59 -8.72 9.34 0.29
C ALA A 59 -9.00 10.84 0.05
N ILE A 60 -8.45 11.74 0.89
CA ILE A 60 -8.71 13.19 0.78
C ILE A 60 -8.38 13.75 -0.61
N PRO A 61 -7.17 13.53 -1.19
CA PRO A 61 -6.87 14.01 -2.54
C PRO A 61 -7.85 13.51 -3.59
N SER A 62 -8.25 12.23 -3.51
CA SER A 62 -9.25 11.64 -4.41
C SER A 62 -10.59 12.36 -4.31
N ILE A 63 -11.08 12.60 -3.10
CA ILE A 63 -12.36 13.26 -2.85
C ILE A 63 -12.33 14.70 -3.37
N VAL A 64 -11.25 15.44 -3.08
CA VAL A 64 -11.08 16.82 -3.54
C VAL A 64 -11.08 16.91 -5.07
N LEU A 65 -10.35 16.03 -5.75
CA LEU A 65 -10.30 16.01 -7.22
C LEU A 65 -11.63 15.62 -7.85
N LEU A 66 -12.33 14.63 -7.28
CA LEU A 66 -13.66 14.23 -7.72
C LEU A 66 -14.68 15.35 -7.53
N TYR A 67 -14.73 15.94 -6.33
CA TYR A 67 -15.65 17.03 -6.03
C TYR A 67 -15.35 18.27 -6.89
N GLY A 68 -14.09 18.63 -7.02
CA GLY A 68 -13.66 19.74 -7.86
C GLY A 68 -14.04 19.55 -9.34
N GLY A 69 -13.77 18.37 -9.89
CA GLY A 69 -14.06 18.05 -11.29
C GLY A 69 -15.56 17.88 -11.60
N VAL A 70 -16.36 17.38 -10.64
CA VAL A 70 -17.79 17.12 -10.85
C VAL A 70 -18.68 18.31 -10.46
N GLN A 71 -18.36 19.00 -9.37
CA GLN A 71 -19.27 19.99 -8.74
C GLN A 71 -18.76 21.43 -8.84
N LEU A 72 -17.45 21.66 -8.83
CA LEU A 72 -16.86 23.00 -8.81
C LEU A 72 -16.43 23.52 -10.19
N GLY A 73 -16.70 22.77 -11.26
CA GLY A 73 -16.37 23.15 -12.62
C GLY A 73 -14.87 23.18 -12.92
N TRP A 74 -14.04 22.48 -12.12
CA TRP A 74 -12.63 22.31 -12.48
C TRP A 74 -12.48 21.50 -13.77
N TRP A 75 -11.26 21.49 -14.33
CA TRP A 75 -10.98 20.70 -15.52
C TRP A 75 -11.47 19.24 -15.39
N PRO A 76 -12.27 18.71 -16.35
CA PRO A 76 -12.87 17.38 -16.23
C PRO A 76 -11.89 16.22 -16.03
N GLY A 77 -10.62 16.40 -16.38
CA GLY A 77 -9.57 15.40 -16.13
C GLY A 77 -9.35 15.11 -14.64
N TRP A 78 -9.66 16.06 -13.74
CA TRP A 78 -9.56 15.83 -12.30
C TRP A 78 -10.51 14.74 -11.80
N THR A 79 -11.69 14.58 -12.40
CA THR A 79 -12.59 13.48 -12.07
C THR A 79 -11.96 12.13 -12.40
N TRP A 80 -11.25 12.01 -13.52
CA TRP A 80 -10.59 10.76 -13.92
C TRP A 80 -9.37 10.45 -13.08
N ILE A 81 -8.59 11.47 -12.72
CA ILE A 81 -7.45 11.32 -11.80
C ILE A 81 -7.95 10.93 -10.41
N GLY A 82 -8.94 11.65 -9.86
CA GLY A 82 -9.55 11.30 -8.58
C GLY A 82 -10.13 9.88 -8.58
N ALA A 83 -10.85 9.50 -9.64
CA ALA A 83 -11.33 8.12 -9.80
C ALA A 83 -10.17 7.10 -9.88
N GLY A 84 -9.05 7.44 -10.52
CA GLY A 84 -7.87 6.58 -10.58
C GLY A 84 -7.22 6.38 -9.21
N ILE A 85 -7.13 7.44 -8.38
CA ILE A 85 -6.67 7.34 -7.00
C ILE A 85 -7.60 6.44 -6.18
N ALA A 86 -8.92 6.65 -6.27
CA ALA A 86 -9.90 5.79 -5.60
C ALA A 86 -9.82 4.33 -6.07
N GLY A 87 -9.66 4.10 -7.39
CA GLY A 87 -9.51 2.77 -7.98
C GLY A 87 -8.27 2.05 -7.46
N TYR A 88 -7.13 2.75 -7.41
CA TYR A 88 -5.93 2.20 -6.78
C TYR A 88 -6.14 1.92 -5.29
N GLY A 89 -6.80 2.83 -4.55
CA GLY A 89 -7.17 2.62 -3.14
C GLY A 89 -8.03 1.36 -2.93
N ALA A 90 -8.97 1.09 -3.83
CA ALA A 90 -9.79 -0.13 -3.77
C ALA A 90 -8.96 -1.40 -4.06
N ILE A 91 -8.05 -1.35 -5.04
CA ILE A 91 -7.10 -2.45 -5.32
C ILE A 91 -6.21 -2.69 -4.11
N TYR A 92 -5.67 -1.62 -3.52
CA TYR A 92 -4.85 -1.66 -2.32
C TYR A 92 -5.60 -2.34 -1.19
N PHE A 93 -6.79 -1.86 -0.84
CA PHE A 93 -7.60 -2.42 0.24
C PHE A 93 -7.91 -3.91 0.00
N GLY A 94 -8.27 -4.28 -1.24
CA GLY A 94 -8.53 -5.68 -1.59
C GLY A 94 -7.29 -6.57 -1.45
N PHE A 95 -6.12 -6.10 -1.86
CA PHE A 95 -4.88 -6.85 -1.75
C PHE A 95 -4.35 -6.89 -0.30
N HIS A 96 -4.16 -5.71 0.27
CA HIS A 96 -3.51 -5.50 1.55
C HIS A 96 -4.39 -5.96 2.71
N ASP A 97 -5.53 -5.30 2.91
CA ASP A 97 -6.40 -5.48 4.08
C ASP A 97 -7.21 -6.77 3.98
N VAL A 98 -7.78 -7.05 2.81
CA VAL A 98 -8.56 -8.26 2.61
C VAL A 98 -7.64 -9.46 2.43
N ILE A 99 -6.88 -9.56 1.33
CA ILE A 99 -6.16 -10.80 1.00
C ILE A 99 -4.99 -11.11 1.95
N VAL A 100 -4.13 -10.13 2.27
CA VAL A 100 -2.91 -10.39 3.05
C VAL A 100 -3.21 -10.38 4.55
N HIS A 101 -3.87 -9.33 5.03
CA HIS A 101 -4.16 -9.13 6.46
C HIS A 101 -5.47 -9.75 6.94
N LYS A 102 -6.31 -10.25 6.03
CA LYS A 102 -7.57 -10.96 6.36
C LYS A 102 -8.48 -10.16 7.29
N ARG A 103 -8.55 -8.84 7.10
CA ARG A 103 -9.45 -7.95 7.86
C ARG A 103 -10.92 -8.27 7.64
N LEU A 104 -11.25 -8.87 6.51
CA LEU A 104 -12.57 -9.43 6.21
C LEU A 104 -12.49 -10.95 6.08
N PRO A 105 -13.51 -11.70 6.54
CA PRO A 105 -13.53 -13.15 6.41
C PRO A 105 -13.59 -13.55 4.93
N HIS A 106 -12.55 -14.25 4.45
CA HIS A 106 -12.52 -14.80 3.10
C HIS A 106 -11.75 -16.12 3.05
N ARG A 107 -11.92 -16.87 1.95
CA ARG A 107 -11.21 -18.16 1.71
C ARG A 107 -10.20 -18.11 0.56
N TYR A 108 -9.93 -16.92 0.01
CA TYR A 108 -8.92 -16.74 -1.03
C TYR A 108 -7.54 -17.28 -0.61
N VAL A 109 -6.91 -18.02 -1.53
CA VAL A 109 -5.56 -18.55 -1.41
C VAL A 109 -4.77 -18.16 -2.65
N ALA A 110 -3.61 -17.54 -2.47
CA ALA A 110 -2.73 -17.15 -3.57
C ALA A 110 -2.16 -18.39 -4.30
N ARG A 111 -2.63 -18.66 -5.52
CA ARG A 111 -2.22 -19.83 -6.33
C ARG A 111 -1.23 -19.50 -7.43
N SER A 112 -1.38 -18.34 -8.09
CA SER A 112 -0.50 -17.93 -9.19
C SER A 112 0.88 -17.51 -8.68
N HIS A 113 1.89 -17.64 -9.56
CA HIS A 113 3.26 -17.21 -9.24
C HIS A 113 3.30 -15.71 -8.86
N TYR A 114 2.58 -14.87 -9.60
CA TYR A 114 2.46 -13.45 -9.31
C TYR A 114 1.88 -13.18 -7.91
N MET A 115 0.72 -13.78 -7.58
CA MET A 115 0.07 -13.56 -6.29
C MET A 115 0.90 -14.09 -5.13
N LYS A 116 1.53 -15.27 -5.30
CA LYS A 116 2.45 -15.81 -4.29
C LYS A 116 3.61 -14.85 -4.03
N ARG A 117 4.22 -14.30 -5.09
CA ARG A 117 5.32 -13.35 -5.00
C ARG A 117 4.96 -12.12 -4.16
N ILE A 118 3.88 -11.42 -4.52
CA ILE A 118 3.52 -10.17 -3.83
C ILE A 118 3.03 -10.42 -2.40
N VAL A 119 2.29 -11.51 -2.15
CA VAL A 119 1.84 -11.87 -0.79
C VAL A 119 3.03 -12.26 0.10
N GLN A 120 4.01 -13.02 -0.43
CA GLN A 120 5.20 -13.38 0.32
C GLN A 120 6.08 -12.17 0.62
N ALA A 121 6.25 -11.28 -0.36
CA ALA A 121 6.99 -10.04 -0.19
C ALA A 121 6.39 -9.18 0.93
N HIS A 122 5.07 -9.01 0.94
CA HIS A 122 4.35 -8.28 1.98
C HIS A 122 4.47 -8.92 3.38
N ARG A 123 4.47 -10.25 3.45
CA ARG A 123 4.69 -10.96 4.72
C ARG A 123 6.13 -10.82 5.23
N LEU A 124 7.12 -10.87 4.34
CA LEU A 124 8.53 -10.64 4.71
C LEU A 124 8.75 -9.20 5.18
N HIS A 125 8.03 -8.25 4.59
CA HIS A 125 8.01 -6.87 5.04
C HIS A 125 7.52 -6.74 6.49
N HIS A 126 6.37 -7.33 6.83
CA HIS A 126 5.82 -7.34 8.18
C HIS A 126 6.53 -8.27 9.17
N ALA A 127 7.45 -9.13 8.71
CA ALA A 127 8.29 -9.89 9.64
C ALA A 127 9.22 -8.98 10.46
N ILE A 128 9.42 -7.73 10.01
CA ILE A 128 10.13 -6.69 10.76
C ILE A 128 9.09 -5.79 11.44
N GLU A 129 9.03 -5.87 12.76
CA GLU A 129 8.07 -5.09 13.57
C GLU A 129 8.55 -3.65 13.88
N SER A 130 9.81 -3.35 13.55
CA SER A 130 10.45 -2.05 13.78
C SER A 130 10.40 -1.14 12.54
N LYS A 131 10.74 0.12 12.74
CA LYS A 131 10.76 1.11 11.67
C LYS A 131 11.81 0.79 10.61
N HIS A 132 12.92 0.16 11.02
CA HIS A 132 14.15 0.04 10.23
C HIS A 132 14.53 -1.41 9.92
N GLY A 133 14.96 -1.66 8.67
CA GLY A 133 15.41 -2.98 8.23
C GLY A 133 14.32 -3.81 7.53
N ALA A 134 13.10 -3.27 7.41
CA ALA A 134 12.07 -3.82 6.54
C ALA A 134 12.52 -3.80 5.07
N VAL A 135 12.05 -4.80 4.33
CA VAL A 135 12.29 -4.95 2.88
C VAL A 135 10.95 -4.89 2.14
N SER A 136 10.97 -4.64 0.83
CA SER A 136 9.77 -4.59 -0.03
C SER A 136 8.67 -3.64 0.44
N PHE A 137 8.64 -2.42 -0.13
CA PHE A 137 7.62 -1.41 0.20
C PHE A 137 6.53 -1.27 -0.87
N GLY A 138 6.64 -1.99 -1.99
CA GLY A 138 5.64 -2.00 -3.06
C GLY A 138 4.54 -3.02 -2.78
N PHE A 139 3.36 -2.82 -3.38
CA PHE A 139 2.17 -3.63 -3.15
C PHE A 139 1.88 -4.55 -4.33
N LEU A 140 1.77 -3.98 -5.53
CA LEU A 140 1.46 -4.72 -6.75
C LEU A 140 2.72 -5.13 -7.52
N TRP A 141 3.86 -4.49 -7.21
CA TRP A 141 5.15 -4.85 -7.78
C TRP A 141 6.19 -5.08 -6.69
N ALA A 142 6.63 -6.34 -6.55
CA ALA A 142 7.62 -6.74 -5.56
C ALA A 142 8.68 -7.68 -6.15
N PRO A 143 9.94 -7.62 -5.66
CA PRO A 143 10.97 -8.60 -5.98
C PRO A 143 10.58 -10.03 -5.57
N PRO A 144 11.23 -11.06 -6.13
CA PRO A 144 11.07 -12.44 -5.67
C PRO A 144 11.43 -12.59 -4.19
N ALA A 145 10.73 -13.49 -3.49
CA ALA A 145 10.89 -13.70 -2.05
C ALA A 145 12.34 -14.08 -1.67
N ASP A 146 13.06 -14.82 -2.51
CA ASP A 146 14.44 -15.22 -2.22
C ASP A 146 15.41 -14.04 -2.22
N ALA A 147 15.22 -13.09 -3.14
CA ALA A 147 15.99 -11.84 -3.15
C ALA A 147 15.71 -11.00 -1.90
N LEU A 148 14.45 -10.95 -1.44
CA LEU A 148 14.08 -10.24 -0.22
C LEU A 148 14.65 -10.90 1.04
N LYS A 149 14.66 -12.23 1.11
CA LYS A 149 15.31 -12.97 2.20
C LYS A 149 16.82 -12.72 2.24
N GLN A 150 17.45 -12.63 1.07
CA GLN A 150 18.88 -12.27 0.99
C GLN A 150 19.11 -10.84 1.50
N GLN A 151 18.31 -9.87 1.07
CA GLN A 151 18.39 -8.50 1.60
C GLN A 151 18.23 -8.44 3.12
N LEU A 152 17.33 -9.24 3.70
CA LEU A 152 17.16 -9.33 5.17
C LEU A 152 18.38 -9.91 5.88
N ARG A 153 19.12 -10.84 5.24
CA ARG A 153 20.38 -11.38 5.78
C ARG A 153 21.49 -10.34 5.74
N ASP A 154 21.60 -9.62 4.63
CA ASP A 154 22.69 -8.66 4.38
C ASP A 154 22.54 -7.37 5.20
N SER A 155 21.32 -7.05 5.65
CA SER A 155 21.00 -5.80 6.37
C SER A 155 20.85 -5.96 7.89
N ASP A 156 21.27 -7.10 8.46
CA ASP A 156 20.99 -7.51 9.86
C ASP A 156 19.49 -7.51 10.23
N GLY A 157 18.60 -7.47 9.23
CA GLY A 157 17.15 -7.49 9.42
C GLY A 157 16.69 -8.73 10.20
N LEU A 158 17.30 -9.89 9.95
CA LEU A 158 17.02 -11.12 10.70
C LEU A 158 17.33 -11.01 12.20
N THR A 159 18.39 -10.28 12.57
CA THR A 159 18.76 -10.06 13.97
C THR A 159 17.70 -9.21 14.68
N ARG A 160 17.11 -8.24 13.97
CA ARG A 160 16.03 -7.36 14.47
C ARG A 160 14.68 -8.04 14.61
N ILE A 161 14.43 -9.16 13.92
CA ILE A 161 13.25 -10.00 14.19
C ILE A 161 13.28 -10.53 15.63
N SER A 162 14.46 -10.80 16.19
CA SER A 162 14.59 -11.36 17.55
C SER A 162 14.63 -10.33 18.68
N THR A 163 14.92 -9.07 18.36
CA THR A 163 15.06 -7.99 19.35
C THR A 163 14.02 -6.93 19.02
N ASN A 164 12.94 -6.86 19.80
CA ASN A 164 11.95 -5.77 19.74
C ASN A 164 12.58 -4.43 20.16
N ALA A 165 13.54 -3.93 19.39
CA ALA A 165 14.22 -2.66 19.59
C ALA A 165 13.58 -1.64 18.65
N ASP A 166 12.57 -0.95 19.18
CA ASP A 166 12.15 0.44 18.89
C ASP A 166 10.92 0.81 19.74
#